data_AF-A0AA97AM41-F1
#
_entry.id   AF-A0AA97AM41-F1
#
_cell.length_a   1.000
_cell.length_b   1.000
_cell.length_c   1.000
_cell.angle_alpha   90.00
_cell.angle_beta   90.00
_cell.angle_gamma   90.00
#
_symmetry.space_group_name_H-M   'P 1'
#
loop_
_entity.id
_entity.type
_entity.pdbx_description
1 polymer ?
#
loop_
_entity_poly.entity_id
_entity_poly.type
_entity_poly.pdbx_seq_one_letter_code
_entity_poly.pdbx_strand_id
1 'polypeptide(L)'
;MIPAISKALANVLAIETSLNEVERVDFNPPSQSLMGKAALNIYCYNYCCAEDCCAERKPTLPEVALAFVISAWDTPAWGDQPLLSEALSSLKKHRQLEPKFLSPELEDYQALSIEVDAIPAIEPVVLWESLGLPMRPALYVTVKVPT
;
A
#
# COMPACT_ATOMS: atom_id res chain seq x y z
N MET A 1 7.01 -10.34 -7.30
CA MET A 1 5.80 -10.19 -6.45
C MET A 1 5.70 -8.81 -5.79
N ILE A 2 6.50 -8.48 -4.76
CA ILE A 2 6.35 -7.18 -4.06
C ILE A 2 6.44 -5.96 -4.99
N PRO A 3 7.47 -5.82 -5.87
CA PRO A 3 7.57 -4.65 -6.75
C PRO A 3 6.38 -4.53 -7.73
N ALA A 4 5.91 -5.67 -8.25
CA ALA A 4 4.77 -5.72 -9.16
C ALA A 4 3.45 -5.32 -8.47
N ILE A 5 3.26 -5.72 -7.21
CA ILE A 5 2.10 -5.32 -6.40
C ILE A 5 2.18 -3.83 -6.03
N SER A 6 3.35 -3.35 -5.59
CA SER A 6 3.57 -1.92 -5.34
C SER A 6 3.25 -1.07 -6.56
N LYS A 7 3.69 -1.51 -7.75
CA LYS A 7 3.39 -0.83 -9.01
C LYS A 7 1.90 -0.87 -9.37
N ALA A 8 1.23 -2.00 -9.16
CA ALA A 8 -0.21 -2.12 -9.37
C ALA A 8 -1.00 -1.18 -8.45
N LEU A 9 -0.63 -1.10 -7.16
CA LEU A 9 -1.19 -0.13 -6.22
C LEU A 9 -0.94 1.31 -6.69
N ALA A 10 0.28 1.63 -7.12
CA ALA A 10 0.61 2.96 -7.64
C ALA A 10 -0.21 3.33 -8.87
N ASN A 11 -0.47 2.39 -9.78
CA ASN A 11 -1.30 2.62 -10.97
C ASN A 11 -2.75 2.94 -10.57
N VAL A 12 -3.33 2.20 -9.62
CA VAL A 12 -4.69 2.45 -9.11
C VAL A 12 -4.78 3.82 -8.45
N LEU A 13 -3.76 4.21 -7.69
CA LEU A 13 -3.71 5.52 -7.05
C LEU A 13 -3.50 6.64 -8.06
N ALA A 14 -2.62 6.49 -9.04
CA ALA A 14 -2.33 7.54 -10.02
C ALA A 14 -3.50 7.86 -10.95
N ILE A 15 -4.37 6.90 -11.25
CA ILE A 15 -5.51 7.11 -12.14
C ILE A 15 -6.65 7.88 -11.45
N GLU A 16 -6.83 7.65 -10.15
CA GLU A 16 -8.03 8.10 -9.41
C GLU A 16 -7.74 9.20 -8.39
N THR A 17 -6.48 9.62 -8.27
CA THR A 17 -6.08 10.74 -7.39
C THR A 17 -5.48 11.88 -8.20
N SER A 18 -5.31 13.03 -7.56
CA SER A 18 -4.62 14.20 -8.12
C SER A 18 -3.11 13.99 -8.36
N LEU A 19 -2.62 12.75 -8.19
CA LEU A 19 -1.32 12.30 -8.70
C LEU A 19 -1.36 12.34 -10.23
N ASN A 20 -1.04 13.49 -10.81
CA ASN A 20 -1.00 13.63 -12.27
C ASN A 20 -0.04 12.63 -12.95
N GLU A 21 0.92 12.05 -12.22
CA GLU A 21 1.94 11.12 -12.74
C GLU A 21 2.35 10.06 -11.68
N VAL A 22 2.50 8.80 -12.10
CA VAL A 22 3.01 7.67 -11.27
C VAL A 22 4.44 7.94 -10.78
N GLU A 23 5.21 8.77 -11.49
CA GLU A 23 6.58 9.17 -11.14
C GLU A 23 6.66 9.96 -9.83
N ARG A 24 5.52 10.44 -9.30
CA ARG A 24 5.43 11.06 -7.98
C ARG A 24 5.16 10.05 -6.85
N VAL A 25 5.25 8.75 -7.13
CA VAL A 25 5.15 7.67 -6.14
C VAL A 25 6.53 7.08 -5.86
N ASP A 26 6.98 7.14 -4.61
CA ASP A 26 8.20 6.49 -4.17
C ASP A 26 7.92 5.11 -3.53
N PHE A 27 8.83 4.16 -3.74
CA PHE A 27 8.70 2.77 -3.26
C PHE A 27 9.74 2.39 -2.21
N ASN A 28 10.61 3.32 -1.83
CA ASN A 28 11.66 3.09 -0.84
C ASN A 28 11.07 3.21 0.59
N PRO A 29 11.82 2.79 1.63
CA PRO A 29 11.45 3.14 2.98
C PRO A 29 11.25 4.65 3.08
N PRO A 30 10.15 5.11 3.71
CA PRO A 30 9.91 6.53 3.87
C PRO A 30 11.12 7.16 4.54
N SER A 31 11.56 8.29 4.01
CA SER A 31 12.73 9.00 4.50
C SER A 31 12.57 10.50 4.30
N GLN A 32 13.31 11.30 5.08
CA GLN A 32 13.29 12.76 4.93
C GLN A 32 13.67 13.22 3.51
N SER A 33 14.42 12.39 2.76
CA SER A 33 14.82 12.67 1.39
C SER A 33 13.65 12.78 0.39
N LEU A 34 12.46 12.31 0.78
CA LEU A 34 11.22 12.35 -0.02
C LEU A 34 10.49 13.69 0.08
N MET A 35 10.81 14.53 1.07
CA MET A 35 10.22 15.88 1.18
C MET A 35 10.54 16.69 -0.08
N GLY A 36 9.50 17.17 -0.77
CA GLY A 36 9.64 17.95 -2.01
C GLY A 36 9.87 17.12 -3.28
N LYS A 37 9.86 15.78 -3.21
CA LYS A 37 10.18 14.91 -4.37
C LYS A 37 9.05 13.99 -4.78
N ALA A 38 8.43 13.31 -3.81
CA ALA A 38 7.34 12.37 -4.05
C ALA A 38 6.07 12.91 -3.40
N ALA A 39 4.93 12.72 -4.06
CA ALA A 39 3.61 13.08 -3.53
C ALA A 39 3.03 11.94 -2.65
N LEU A 40 3.29 10.68 -3.03
CA LEU A 40 2.97 9.50 -2.24
C LEU A 40 4.21 8.60 -2.08
N ASN A 41 4.24 7.86 -0.98
CA ASN A 41 5.18 6.78 -0.74
C ASN A 41 4.39 5.50 -0.43
N ILE A 42 4.75 4.40 -1.07
CA ILE A 42 4.18 3.07 -0.85
C ILE A 42 5.29 2.14 -0.37
N TYR A 43 5.23 1.74 0.90
CA TYR A 43 6.26 0.92 1.52
C TYR A 43 5.68 -0.40 2.05
N CYS A 44 6.24 -1.53 1.62
CA CYS A 44 5.89 -2.84 2.14
C CYS A 44 6.64 -3.07 3.46
N TYR A 45 5.94 -3.12 4.59
CA TYR A 45 6.56 -3.26 5.90
C TYR A 45 6.44 -4.66 6.48
N ASN A 46 5.53 -5.50 5.95
CA ASN A 46 5.36 -6.85 6.44
C ASN A 46 4.94 -7.82 5.32
N TYR A 47 5.35 -9.07 5.47
CA TYR A 47 4.98 -10.22 4.66
C TYR A 47 4.58 -11.33 5.61
N CYS A 48 3.35 -11.81 5.52
CA CYS A 48 2.86 -12.91 6.33
C CYS A 48 2.26 -13.99 5.45
N CYS A 49 2.72 -15.23 5.62
CA CYS A 49 2.00 -16.40 5.12
C CYS A 49 0.83 -16.69 6.08
N ALA A 50 -0.32 -17.10 5.55
CA ALA A 50 -1.53 -17.37 6.33
C ALA A 50 -1.34 -18.34 7.52
N GLU A 51 -0.26 -19.13 7.55
CA GLU A 51 0.07 -20.01 8.68
C GLU A 51 0.47 -19.24 9.96
N ASP A 52 1.05 -18.03 9.84
CA ASP A 52 1.53 -17.24 10.98
C ASP A 52 0.50 -16.23 11.51
N CYS A 53 -0.55 -15.90 10.75
CA CYS A 53 -1.54 -14.88 11.14
C CYS A 53 -2.93 -15.44 11.52
N CYS A 54 -3.24 -16.71 11.26
CA CYS A 54 -4.57 -17.27 11.46
C CYS A 54 -4.53 -18.58 12.26
N ALA A 55 -4.50 -18.48 13.59
CA ALA A 55 -4.61 -19.65 14.47
C ALA A 55 -5.99 -20.36 14.44
N GLU A 56 -7.01 -19.86 13.71
CA GLU A 56 -8.37 -20.44 13.80
C GLU A 56 -9.19 -20.58 12.50
N ARG A 57 -8.62 -20.40 11.31
CA ARG A 57 -9.35 -20.71 10.05
C ARG A 57 -8.53 -21.60 9.15
N LYS A 58 -9.07 -22.80 8.87
CA LYS A 58 -8.58 -23.74 7.85
C LYS A 58 -8.30 -22.96 6.54
N PRO A 59 -7.05 -22.83 6.09
CA PRO A 59 -6.74 -22.17 4.84
C PRO A 59 -7.18 -23.08 3.70
N THR A 60 -7.93 -22.54 2.74
CA THR A 60 -8.37 -23.30 1.56
C THR A 60 -7.31 -23.35 0.46
N LEU A 61 -6.22 -22.58 0.57
CA LEU A 61 -4.98 -22.57 -0.23
C LEU A 61 -3.93 -21.77 0.58
N PRO A 62 -2.60 -21.92 0.37
CA PRO A 62 -1.65 -21.01 0.99
C PRO A 62 -1.94 -19.61 0.43
N GLU A 63 -2.24 -18.65 1.30
CA GLU A 63 -2.48 -17.25 0.92
C GLU A 63 -1.38 -16.41 1.57
N VAL A 64 -0.71 -15.61 0.76
CA VAL A 64 0.33 -14.69 1.20
C VAL A 64 -0.31 -13.31 1.37
N ALA A 65 -0.19 -12.73 2.55
CA ALA A 65 -0.61 -11.37 2.84
C ALA A 65 0.60 -10.42 2.88
N LEU A 66 0.57 -9.37 2.07
CA LEU A 66 1.57 -8.32 2.03
C LEU A 66 0.97 -7.04 2.62
N ALA A 67 1.61 -6.50 3.66
CA ALA A 67 1.14 -5.29 4.31
C ALA A 67 1.98 -4.07 3.89
N PHE A 68 1.28 -3.03 3.45
CA PHE A 68 1.82 -1.79 2.93
C PHE A 68 1.37 -0.61 3.79
N VAL A 69 2.24 0.38 3.91
CA VAL A 69 1.92 1.71 4.41
C VAL A 69 2.00 2.69 3.25
N ILE A 70 0.94 3.49 3.09
CA ILE A 70 0.84 4.53 2.06
C ILE A 70 0.81 5.88 2.78
N SER A 71 1.82 6.71 2.54
CA SER A 71 1.96 8.00 3.19
C SER A 71 2.11 9.11 2.16
N ALA A 72 1.56 10.29 2.46
CA ALA A 72 1.72 11.46 1.60
C ALA A 72 2.97 12.23 1.99
N TRP A 73 3.71 12.66 0.97
CA TRP A 73 4.90 13.48 1.08
C TRP A 73 4.68 14.69 0.20
N ASP A 74 5.16 15.88 0.58
CA ASP A 74 5.08 17.07 -0.27
C ASP A 74 3.67 17.57 -0.67
N THR A 75 2.86 18.00 0.31
CA THR A 75 1.63 18.77 0.02
C THR A 75 1.77 20.24 0.44
N PRO A 76 1.48 21.22 -0.45
CA PRO A 76 1.51 22.64 -0.10
C PRO A 76 0.30 23.03 0.77
N ALA A 77 0.53 23.89 1.78
CA ALA A 77 -0.40 24.67 2.62
C ALA A 77 -1.59 23.97 3.34
N TRP A 78 -2.13 22.87 2.84
CA TRP A 78 -3.35 22.19 3.32
C TRP A 78 -3.06 20.84 3.99
N GLY A 79 -1.79 20.41 3.98
CA GLY A 79 -1.33 19.18 4.62
C GLY A 79 -1.68 17.90 3.85
N ASP A 80 -1.30 16.77 4.46
CA ASP A 80 -1.29 15.44 3.84
C ASP A 80 -2.71 14.84 3.60
N GLN A 81 -3.75 15.42 4.19
CA GLN A 81 -5.09 14.83 4.29
C GLN A 81 -5.87 14.72 2.96
N PRO A 82 -5.90 15.72 2.06
CA PRO A 82 -6.67 15.63 0.82
C PRO A 82 -6.21 14.47 -0.05
N LEU A 83 -4.90 14.34 -0.25
CA LEU A 83 -4.30 13.28 -1.08
C LEU A 83 -4.54 11.90 -0.47
N LEU A 84 -4.44 11.75 0.85
CA LEU A 84 -4.77 10.50 1.53
C LEU A 84 -6.27 10.17 1.45
N SER A 85 -7.15 11.17 1.45
CA SER A 85 -8.59 10.96 1.29
C SER A 85 -8.95 10.48 -0.12
N GLU A 86 -8.30 11.04 -1.14
CA GLU A 86 -8.42 10.58 -2.53
C GLU A 86 -7.89 9.14 -2.66
N ALA A 87 -6.69 8.87 -2.12
CA ALA A 87 -6.10 7.53 -2.11
C ALA A 87 -7.02 6.51 -1.42
N LEU A 88 -7.58 6.85 -0.25
CA LEU A 88 -8.52 6.00 0.47
C LEU A 88 -9.79 5.73 -0.35
N SER A 89 -10.30 6.74 -1.05
CA SER A 89 -11.48 6.61 -1.91
C SER A 89 -11.20 5.69 -3.10
N SER A 90 -10.03 5.83 -3.72
CA SER A 90 -9.56 4.94 -4.79
C SER A 90 -9.42 3.50 -4.31
N LEU A 91 -8.76 3.25 -3.18
CA LEU A 91 -8.58 1.91 -2.62
C LEU A 91 -9.93 1.26 -2.24
N LYS A 92 -10.88 2.04 -1.72
CA LYS A 92 -12.24 1.55 -1.42
C LYS A 92 -13.03 1.18 -2.68
N LYS A 93 -12.82 1.91 -3.78
CA LYS A 93 -13.42 1.64 -5.10
C LYS A 93 -12.80 0.39 -5.72
N HIS A 94 -11.49 0.24 -5.62
CA HIS A 94 -10.72 -0.86 -6.19
C HIS A 94 -10.33 -1.88 -5.10
N ARG A 95 -11.31 -2.58 -4.53
CA ARG A 95 -11.05 -3.67 -3.55
C ARG A 95 -10.35 -4.88 -4.16
N GLN A 96 -10.25 -4.93 -5.47
CA GLN A 96 -9.52 -5.96 -6.21
C GLN A 96 -8.63 -5.26 -7.25
N LEU A 97 -7.35 -5.65 -7.30
CA LEU A 97 -6.47 -5.30 -8.39
C LEU A 97 -6.88 -6.10 -9.61
N GLU A 98 -7.60 -5.45 -10.51
CA GLU A 98 -7.99 -6.02 -11.79
C GLU A 98 -6.76 -6.30 -12.67
N PRO A 99 -6.80 -7.32 -13.55
CA PRO A 99 -5.68 -7.69 -14.43
C PRO A 99 -5.10 -6.52 -15.22
N LYS A 100 -5.91 -5.53 -15.58
CA LYS A 100 -5.48 -4.32 -16.31
C LYS A 100 -4.42 -3.49 -15.58
N PHE A 101 -4.30 -3.64 -14.26
CA PHE A 101 -3.32 -2.96 -13.43
C PHE A 101 -2.15 -3.86 -13.03
N LEU A 102 -2.28 -5.18 -13.24
CA LEU A 102 -1.26 -6.16 -12.90
C LEU A 102 -0.13 -6.10 -13.93
N SER A 103 1.08 -6.31 -13.45
CA SER A 103 2.24 -6.53 -14.33
C SER A 103 2.19 -7.97 -14.87
N PRO A 104 2.87 -8.28 -15.98
CA PRO A 104 2.88 -9.64 -16.56
C PRO A 104 3.31 -10.73 -15.58
N GLU A 105 4.14 -10.36 -14.58
CA GLU A 105 4.56 -11.24 -13.48
C GLU A 105 3.43 -11.67 -12.53
N LEU A 106 2.28 -11.01 -12.60
CA LEU A 106 1.11 -11.24 -11.77
C LEU A 106 -0.14 -11.58 -12.60
N GLU A 107 -0.04 -11.68 -13.92
CA GLU A 107 -1.17 -12.01 -14.81
C GLU A 107 -1.75 -13.39 -14.53
N ASP A 108 -0.93 -14.31 -14.03
CA ASP A 108 -1.36 -15.64 -13.58
C ASP A 108 -2.38 -15.56 -12.43
N TYR A 109 -2.42 -14.44 -11.70
CA TYR A 109 -3.40 -14.18 -10.65
C TYR A 109 -4.58 -13.36 -11.21
N GLN A 110 -5.77 -13.97 -11.30
CA GLN A 110 -6.97 -13.33 -11.87
C GLN A 110 -7.37 -12.00 -11.21
N ALA A 111 -7.23 -11.90 -9.88
CA ALA A 111 -7.46 -10.67 -9.13
C ALA A 111 -6.80 -10.80 -7.75
N LEU A 112 -6.10 -9.75 -7.32
CA LEU A 112 -5.54 -9.66 -5.97
C LEU A 112 -6.48 -8.83 -5.10
N SER A 113 -6.80 -9.31 -3.89
CA SER A 113 -7.68 -8.57 -2.99
C SER A 113 -6.89 -7.48 -2.24
N ILE A 114 -7.50 -6.30 -2.13
CA ILE A 114 -6.97 -5.15 -1.39
C ILE A 114 -7.91 -4.89 -0.21
N GLU A 115 -7.33 -4.87 0.99
CA GLU A 115 -8.02 -4.52 2.23
C GLU A 115 -7.36 -3.29 2.84
N VAL A 116 -8.16 -2.28 3.18
CA VAL A 116 -7.67 -1.11 3.93
C VAL A 116 -7.90 -1.40 5.41
N ASP A 117 -6.80 -1.50 6.15
CA ASP A 117 -6.81 -1.93 7.54
C ASP A 117 -7.10 -0.75 8.46
N ALA A 118 -8.22 -0.83 9.20
CA ALA A 118 -8.50 0.12 10.27
C ALA A 118 -7.57 -0.07 11.48
N ILE A 119 -7.10 -1.31 11.68
CA ILE A 119 -6.15 -1.70 12.70
C ILE A 119 -5.02 -2.46 11.99
N PRO A 120 -3.83 -1.86 11.82
CA PRO A 120 -2.72 -2.49 11.10
C PRO A 120 -2.11 -3.66 11.87
N ALA A 121 -1.45 -4.56 11.14
CA ALA A 121 -0.77 -5.73 11.69
C ALA A 121 0.44 -5.38 12.59
N ILE A 122 0.98 -4.17 12.44
CA ILE A 122 2.01 -3.60 13.30
C ILE A 122 1.46 -2.35 13.98
N GLU A 123 1.87 -2.11 15.22
CA GLU A 123 1.57 -0.85 15.87
C GLU A 123 2.19 0.33 15.08
N PRO A 124 1.39 1.31 14.65
CA PRO A 124 1.87 2.44 13.85
C PRO A 124 3.10 3.13 14.45
N VAL A 125 3.09 3.38 15.76
CA VAL A 125 4.18 4.07 16.45
C VAL A 125 5.49 3.31 16.29
N VAL A 126 5.47 2.00 16.52
CA VAL A 126 6.65 1.13 16.39
C VAL A 126 7.19 1.13 14.96
N LEU A 127 6.30 1.09 13.96
CA LEU A 127 6.72 1.16 12.55
C LEU A 127 7.47 2.47 12.26
N TRP A 128 6.87 3.62 12.59
CA TRP A 128 7.48 4.92 12.30
C TRP A 128 8.77 5.17 13.08
N GLU A 129 8.84 4.72 14.33
CA GLU A 129 10.08 4.77 15.13
C GLU A 129 11.19 3.93 14.52
N SER A 130 10.88 2.72 14.03
CA SER A 130 11.85 1.85 13.36
C SER A 130 12.41 2.44 12.07
N LEU A 131 11.62 3.32 11.43
CA LEU A 131 12.00 4.08 10.22
C LEU A 131 12.80 5.35 10.56
N GLY A 132 12.96 5.69 11.85
CA GLY A 132 13.64 6.90 12.30
C GLY A 132 12.89 8.19 11.93
N LEU A 133 11.57 8.11 11.76
CA LEU A 133 10.72 9.21 11.33
C LEU A 133 9.65 9.53 12.38
N PRO A 134 9.21 10.80 12.48
CA PRO A 134 8.02 11.12 13.27
C PRO A 134 6.79 10.42 12.68
N MET A 135 5.84 10.09 13.54
CA MET A 135 4.55 9.53 13.11
C MET A 135 3.85 10.50 12.15
N ARG A 136 3.28 9.96 11.07
CA ARG A 136 2.55 10.74 10.06
C ARG A 136 1.22 10.09 9.70
N PRO A 137 0.26 10.86 9.18
CA PRO A 137 -0.94 10.30 8.58
C PRO A 137 -0.58 9.33 7.44
N ALA A 138 -1.14 8.13 7.49
CA ALA A 138 -0.91 7.10 6.49
C ALA A 138 -2.09 6.12 6.43
N LEU A 139 -2.21 5.44 5.29
CA LEU A 139 -3.14 4.34 5.08
C LEU A 139 -2.39 3.03 5.21
N TYR A 140 -2.98 2.07 5.91
CA TYR A 140 -2.47 0.71 6.02
C TYR A 140 -3.29 -0.19 5.12
N VAL A 141 -2.60 -0.95 4.28
CA VAL A 141 -3.24 -1.74 3.23
C VAL A 141 -2.64 -3.12 3.19
N THR A 142 -3.48 -4.14 3.24
CA THR A 142 -3.08 -5.52 3.05
C THR A 142 -3.51 -5.99 1.66
N VAL A 143 -2.57 -6.56 0.91
CA VAL A 143 -2.85 -7.22 -0.37
C VAL A 143 -2.68 -8.71 -0.19
N LYS A 144 -3.75 -9.47 -0.48
CA LYS A 144 -3.69 -10.93 -0.41
C LYS A 144 -3.45 -11.54 -1.78
N VAL A 145 -2.47 -12.43 -1.83
CA VAL A 145 -2.03 -13.14 -3.01
C VAL A 145 -2.30 -14.64 -2.80
N PRO A 146 -3.17 -15.26 -3.59
CA PRO A 146 -3.32 -16.71 -3.56
C PRO A 146 -2.02 -17.35 -4.08
N THR A 147 -1.48 -18.36 -3.39
CA THR A 147 -0.31 -19.15 -3.82
C THR A 147 -0.67 -20.58 -4.18
#